data_AF-A0AAE3GAF9-F1
#
_entry.id   AF-A0AAE3GAF9-F1
#
_cell.length_a   1.000
_cell.length_b   1.000
_cell.length_c   1.000
_cell.angle_alpha   90.00
_cell.angle_beta   90.00
_cell.angle_gamma   90.00
#
_symmetry.space_group_name_H-M   'P 1'
#
loop_
_entity.id
_entity.type
_entity.pdbx_description
1 polymer ?
#
loop_
_entity_poly.entity_id
_entity_poly.type
_entity_poly.pdbx_seq_one_letter_code
_entity_poly.pdbx_strand_id
1 'polypeptide(L)'
;MSDHLARFTVSFLRSLRIAVLTVVAVILFFLVLPNLLARVSAQPGPAVQLGGYLLLVAALVADAVLVARDRSWGRWRWPVLLTLLAAYLGFTLLLPPGAVFTIDNWFFSAIGWFGVLVLFDRPLVSVVAFVAGCLAVTAVPVVLLGPADRPALVGLGITAVSVGGFQVLTATAAGALRRIAGAAASDAATAERARTRREVARQVHLDRRRRYHEIADTARPLLAGLADGTLDPADETVVRRCAIEAARMRRLFAESDDIGDRLLNELRACVAVAERRGVLVNLIVQGGWPELPREVRRALTDAPMHVLSTAVGAARVTVVGSTEVDQRGNAVRTVAVSVLADQPGTPAVSGVEPTETSGVRTTSILDGTRVWVEATWRADRGSPGAVR
;
A
#
# COMPACT_ATOMS: atom_id res chain seq x y z
N MET A 1 1.78 -8.10 -3.58
CA MET A 1 1.87 -7.71 -5.02
C MET A 1 2.17 -6.22 -5.21
N SER A 2 1.73 -5.33 -4.32
CA SER A 2 2.22 -3.95 -4.20
C SER A 2 3.76 -3.85 -4.22
N ASP A 3 4.43 -4.78 -3.53
CA ASP A 3 5.90 -4.87 -3.50
C ASP A 3 6.51 -5.19 -4.86
N HIS A 4 5.81 -5.94 -5.74
CA HIS A 4 6.31 -6.23 -7.09
C HIS A 4 6.27 -4.99 -7.98
N LEU A 5 5.22 -4.17 -7.91
CA LEU A 5 5.12 -2.94 -8.68
C LEU A 5 6.10 -1.87 -8.17
N ALA A 6 6.25 -1.74 -6.85
CA ALA A 6 7.27 -0.87 -6.26
C ALA A 6 8.68 -1.30 -6.66
N ARG A 7 8.98 -2.61 -6.62
CA ARG A 7 10.26 -3.16 -7.09
C ARG A 7 10.49 -2.95 -8.58
N PHE A 8 9.44 -3.05 -9.42
CA PHE A 8 9.56 -2.80 -10.86
C PHE A 8 9.92 -1.34 -11.17
N THR A 9 9.24 -0.38 -10.55
CA THR A 9 9.54 1.04 -10.75
C THR A 9 10.95 1.39 -10.26
N VAL A 10 11.36 0.90 -9.09
CA VAL A 10 12.72 1.10 -8.56
C VAL A 10 13.76 0.48 -9.50
N SER A 11 13.52 -0.75 -9.98
CA SER A 11 14.41 -1.42 -10.92
C SER A 11 14.50 -0.67 -12.26
N PHE A 12 13.39 -0.16 -12.79
CA PHE A 12 13.36 0.57 -14.06
C PHE A 12 14.12 1.89 -13.97
N LEU A 13 13.90 2.67 -12.90
CA LEU A 13 14.62 3.92 -12.67
C LEU A 13 16.11 3.69 -12.48
N ARG A 14 16.48 2.59 -11.81
CA ARG A 14 17.88 2.16 -11.69
C ARG A 14 18.47 1.79 -13.05
N SER A 15 17.77 0.98 -13.85
CA SER A 15 18.22 0.61 -15.20
C SER A 15 18.38 1.84 -16.11
N LEU A 16 17.47 2.81 -16.03
CA LEU A 16 17.56 4.06 -16.79
C LEU A 16 18.75 4.91 -16.34
N ARG A 17 19.02 4.99 -15.04
CA ARG A 17 20.21 5.70 -14.52
C ARG A 17 21.51 4.99 -14.93
N ILE A 18 21.54 3.66 -14.89
CA ILE A 18 22.66 2.86 -15.41
C ILE A 18 22.86 3.14 -16.90
N ALA A 19 21.79 3.19 -17.70
CA ALA A 19 21.90 3.50 -19.12
C ALA A 19 22.50 4.89 -19.37
N VAL A 20 22.06 5.92 -18.64
CA VAL A 20 22.65 7.27 -18.71
C VAL A 20 24.12 7.23 -18.28
N LEU A 21 24.44 6.55 -17.18
CA LEU A 21 25.82 6.40 -16.71
C LEU A 21 26.72 5.73 -17.77
N THR A 22 26.23 4.68 -18.41
CA THR A 22 26.94 4.00 -19.50
C THR A 22 27.15 4.93 -20.68
N VAL A 23 26.14 5.72 -21.06
CA VAL A 23 26.29 6.73 -22.13
C VAL A 23 27.37 7.75 -21.77
N VAL A 24 27.35 8.30 -20.55
CA VAL A 24 28.38 9.25 -20.10
C VAL A 24 29.77 8.60 -20.07
N ALA A 25 29.87 7.35 -19.61
CA ALA A 25 31.12 6.60 -19.63
C ALA A 25 31.64 6.40 -21.06
N VAL A 26 30.79 5.99 -21.99
CA VAL A 26 31.16 5.81 -23.40
C VAL A 26 31.66 7.13 -23.99
N ILE A 27 30.96 8.24 -23.76
CA ILE A 27 31.40 9.56 -24.23
C ILE A 27 32.77 9.92 -23.61
N LEU A 28 32.96 9.70 -22.31
CA LEU A 28 34.20 10.06 -21.63
C LEU A 28 35.40 9.25 -22.12
N PHE A 29 35.23 7.93 -22.35
CA PHE A 29 36.33 7.04 -22.71
C PHE A 29 36.56 6.91 -24.22
N PHE A 30 35.54 7.04 -25.05
CA PHE A 30 35.65 6.84 -26.50
C PHE A 30 35.61 8.13 -27.32
N LEU A 31 35.13 9.24 -26.75
CA LEU A 31 35.12 10.54 -27.44
C LEU A 31 36.11 11.52 -26.80
N VAL A 32 36.00 11.73 -25.48
CA VAL A 32 36.81 12.73 -24.78
C VAL A 32 38.26 12.31 -24.63
N LEU A 33 38.52 11.07 -24.19
CA LEU A 33 39.89 10.58 -23.96
C LEU A 33 40.75 10.58 -25.24
N PRO A 34 40.30 10.07 -26.41
CA PRO A 34 41.10 10.14 -27.63
C PRO A 34 41.37 11.57 -28.06
N ASN A 35 40.39 12.47 -27.90
CA ASN A 35 40.54 13.88 -28.23
C ASN A 35 41.59 14.56 -27.34
N LEU A 36 41.55 14.29 -26.03
CA LEU A 36 42.53 14.75 -25.06
C LEU A 36 43.93 14.23 -25.38
N LEU A 37 44.09 12.94 -25.66
CA LEU A 37 45.39 12.35 -25.98
C LEU A 37 45.99 12.95 -27.26
N ALA A 38 45.16 13.22 -28.27
CA ALA A 38 45.59 13.87 -29.50
C ALA A 38 46.02 15.33 -29.31
N ARG A 39 45.60 15.99 -28.22
CA ARG A 39 45.79 17.43 -27.96
C ARG A 39 46.46 17.73 -26.63
N VAL A 40 47.10 16.73 -26.01
CA VAL A 40 47.64 16.84 -24.64
C VAL A 40 48.70 17.94 -24.50
N SER A 41 49.40 18.27 -25.58
CA SER A 41 50.40 19.33 -25.66
C SER A 41 49.84 20.69 -26.09
N ALA A 42 48.57 20.77 -26.49
CA ALA A 42 47.89 22.03 -26.83
C ALA A 42 47.57 22.82 -25.55
N GLN A 43 47.18 24.09 -25.69
CA GLN A 43 46.64 24.86 -24.57
C GLN A 43 45.20 24.42 -24.27
N PRO A 44 44.78 24.35 -22.98
CA PRO A 44 45.57 24.57 -21.77
C PRO A 44 46.58 23.43 -21.53
N GLY A 45 47.70 23.69 -20.84
CA GLY A 45 48.79 22.73 -20.70
C GLY A 45 48.37 21.35 -20.14
N PRO A 46 49.21 20.31 -20.30
CA PRO A 46 48.85 18.91 -20.07
C PRO A 46 48.30 18.63 -18.67
N ALA A 47 48.83 19.30 -17.64
CA ALA A 47 48.38 19.16 -16.27
C ALA A 47 46.91 19.59 -16.07
N VAL A 48 46.48 20.65 -16.75
CA VAL A 48 45.11 21.17 -16.66
C VAL A 48 44.14 20.26 -17.40
N GLN A 49 44.52 19.77 -18.58
CA GLN A 49 43.71 18.82 -19.33
C GLN A 49 43.51 17.51 -18.55
N LEU A 50 44.61 16.93 -18.05
CA LEU A 50 44.58 15.71 -17.25
C LEU A 50 43.81 15.91 -15.95
N GLY A 51 44.03 17.02 -15.24
CA GLY A 51 43.29 17.34 -14.02
C GLY A 51 41.78 17.48 -14.26
N GLY A 52 41.39 18.14 -15.34
CA GLY A 52 40.00 18.25 -15.76
C GLY A 52 39.38 16.89 -16.08
N TYR A 53 40.08 16.05 -16.83
CA TYR A 53 39.63 14.71 -17.16
C TYR A 53 39.48 13.82 -15.92
N LEU A 54 40.47 13.83 -15.03
CA LEU A 54 40.44 13.08 -13.77
C LEU A 54 39.28 13.53 -12.87
N LEU A 55 38.94 14.82 -12.85
CA LEU A 55 37.78 15.32 -12.14
C LEU A 55 36.46 14.74 -12.68
N LEU A 56 36.30 14.71 -14.01
CA LEU A 56 35.13 14.10 -14.65
C LEU A 56 35.06 12.59 -14.38
N VAL A 57 36.20 11.88 -14.45
CA VAL A 57 36.27 10.45 -14.09
C VAL A 57 35.89 10.24 -12.63
N ALA A 58 36.38 11.07 -11.71
CA ALA A 58 36.05 10.98 -10.29
C ALA A 58 34.55 11.19 -10.04
N ALA A 59 33.93 12.16 -10.71
CA ALA A 59 32.48 12.38 -10.64
C ALA A 59 31.68 11.19 -11.20
N LEU A 60 32.14 10.58 -12.31
CA LEU A 60 31.52 9.40 -12.91
C LEU A 60 31.61 8.18 -11.98
N VAL A 61 32.78 7.93 -11.40
CA VAL A 61 33.01 6.83 -10.45
C VAL A 61 32.17 7.04 -9.18
N ALA A 62 32.10 8.27 -8.67
CA ALA A 62 31.27 8.60 -7.52
C ALA A 62 29.78 8.34 -7.82
N ASP A 63 29.27 8.70 -9.00
CA ASP A 63 27.90 8.38 -9.39
C ASP A 63 27.70 6.86 -9.52
N ALA A 64 28.64 6.13 -10.12
CA ALA A 64 28.59 4.68 -10.24
C ALA A 64 28.52 3.99 -8.86
N VAL A 65 29.30 4.45 -7.89
CA VAL A 65 29.25 3.96 -6.51
C VAL A 65 27.90 4.29 -5.86
N LEU A 66 27.35 5.47 -6.10
CA LEU A 66 26.02 5.83 -5.59
C LEU A 66 24.92 4.95 -6.21
N VAL A 67 24.96 4.70 -7.52
CA VAL A 67 24.05 3.77 -8.19
C VAL A 67 24.18 2.36 -7.64
N ALA A 68 25.40 1.85 -7.44
CA ALA A 68 25.64 0.53 -6.87
C ALA A 68 25.13 0.40 -5.43
N ARG A 69 25.12 1.51 -4.67
CA ARG A 69 24.60 1.59 -3.30
C ARG A 69 23.12 1.97 -3.23
N ASP A 70 22.42 2.05 -4.35
CA ASP A 70 21.01 2.51 -4.46
C ASP A 70 20.79 3.88 -3.76
N ARG A 71 21.78 4.77 -3.85
CA ARG A 71 21.74 6.14 -3.30
C ARG A 71 21.75 7.20 -4.39
N SER A 72 21.25 8.39 -4.07
CA SER A 72 21.39 9.59 -4.89
C SER A 72 22.39 10.56 -4.25
N TRP A 73 22.82 11.56 -5.02
CA TRP A 73 23.74 12.61 -4.55
C TRP A 73 23.18 13.46 -3.40
N GLY A 74 21.85 13.50 -3.21
CA GLY A 74 21.22 14.26 -2.13
C GLY A 74 21.64 15.74 -2.14
N ARG A 75 22.22 16.23 -1.05
CA ARG A 75 22.75 17.62 -0.94
C ARG A 75 24.13 17.80 -1.57
N TRP A 76 24.93 16.74 -1.72
CA TRP A 76 26.26 16.78 -2.31
C TRP A 76 26.28 17.06 -3.81
N ARG A 77 25.11 16.98 -4.48
CA ARG A 77 24.99 17.34 -5.90
C ARG A 77 25.43 18.78 -6.17
N TRP A 78 25.08 19.72 -5.30
CA TRP A 78 25.38 21.14 -5.52
C TRP A 78 26.87 21.45 -5.44
N PRO A 79 27.62 21.05 -4.38
CA PRO A 79 29.06 21.28 -4.37
C PRO A 79 29.74 20.59 -5.55
N VAL A 80 29.31 19.38 -5.95
CA VAL A 80 29.88 18.68 -7.12
C VAL A 80 29.66 19.47 -8.41
N LEU A 81 28.42 19.93 -8.66
CA LEU A 81 28.12 20.76 -9.83
C LEU A 81 28.87 22.09 -9.80
N LEU A 82 29.03 22.72 -8.64
CA LEU A 82 29.80 23.95 -8.48
C LEU A 82 31.29 23.71 -8.73
N THR A 83 31.85 22.61 -8.22
CA THR A 83 33.24 22.22 -8.49
C THR A 83 33.47 21.96 -9.98
N LEU A 84 32.56 21.25 -10.64
CA LEU A 84 32.61 21.02 -12.09
C LEU A 84 32.52 22.33 -12.87
N LEU A 85 31.61 23.23 -12.49
CA LEU A 85 31.44 24.52 -13.14
C LEU A 85 32.66 25.45 -12.92
N ALA A 86 33.24 25.44 -11.73
CA ALA A 86 34.45 26.20 -11.41
C ALA A 86 35.67 25.67 -12.19
N ALA A 87 35.82 24.35 -12.27
CA ALA A 87 36.85 23.72 -13.10
C ALA A 87 36.66 24.06 -14.58
N TYR A 88 35.42 24.07 -15.06
CA TYR A 88 35.09 24.45 -16.43
C TYR A 88 35.39 25.93 -16.71
N LEU A 89 35.07 26.83 -15.78
CA LEU A 89 35.42 28.24 -15.89
C LEU A 89 36.95 28.41 -15.95
N GLY A 90 37.69 27.74 -15.06
CA GLY A 90 39.15 27.72 -15.11
C GLY A 90 39.67 27.22 -16.46
N PHE A 91 39.19 26.08 -16.93
CA PHE A 91 39.54 25.52 -18.23
C PHE A 91 39.30 26.51 -19.38
N THR A 92 38.15 27.18 -19.37
CA THR A 92 37.76 28.19 -20.37
C THR A 92 38.66 29.42 -20.33
N LEU A 93 39.06 29.90 -19.15
CA LEU A 93 39.93 31.08 -19.01
C LEU A 93 41.38 30.85 -19.46
N LEU A 94 41.85 29.59 -19.46
CA LEU A 94 43.18 29.24 -19.95
C LEU A 94 43.23 28.97 -21.47
N LEU A 95 42.08 28.93 -22.15
CA LEU A 95 42.00 28.76 -23.59
C LEU A 95 42.22 30.10 -24.32
N PRO A 96 42.89 30.11 -25.47
CA PRO A 96 42.90 31.26 -26.36
C PRO A 96 41.47 31.68 -26.75
N PRO A 97 41.16 32.99 -26.91
CA PRO A 97 39.80 33.46 -27.22
C PRO A 97 39.19 32.82 -28.48
N GLY A 98 40.01 32.50 -29.49
CA GLY A 98 39.57 31.83 -30.71
C GLY A 98 39.31 30.32 -30.57
N ALA A 99 39.74 29.69 -29.47
CA ALA A 99 39.63 28.25 -29.24
C ALA A 99 38.38 27.84 -28.46
N VAL A 100 37.68 28.79 -27.83
CA VAL A 100 36.56 28.56 -26.90
C VAL A 100 35.35 27.84 -27.54
N PHE A 101 35.07 28.09 -28.82
CA PHE A 101 33.98 27.43 -29.57
C PHE A 101 34.48 26.37 -30.56
N THR A 102 35.71 25.94 -30.38
CA THR A 102 36.31 24.89 -31.20
C THR A 102 36.32 23.58 -30.42
N ILE A 103 36.77 22.53 -31.09
CA ILE A 103 36.98 21.23 -30.47
C ILE A 103 38.01 21.26 -29.32
N ASP A 104 38.82 22.31 -29.20
CA ASP A 104 39.76 22.50 -28.07
C ASP A 104 39.03 22.68 -26.73
N ASN A 105 37.79 23.19 -26.75
CA ASN A 105 36.93 23.24 -25.59
C ASN A 105 36.12 21.93 -25.41
N TRP A 106 36.81 20.80 -25.41
CA TRP A 106 36.19 19.49 -25.20
C TRP A 106 35.46 19.38 -23.86
N PHE A 107 35.87 20.18 -22.86
CA PHE A 107 35.28 20.19 -21.53
C PHE A 107 33.79 20.57 -21.58
N PHE A 108 33.40 21.52 -22.45
CA PHE A 108 32.00 21.89 -22.63
C PHE A 108 31.14 20.73 -23.14
N SER A 109 31.66 19.98 -24.12
CA SER A 109 30.99 18.81 -24.68
C SER A 109 30.79 17.71 -23.65
N ALA A 110 31.67 17.63 -22.64
CA ALA A 110 31.62 16.62 -21.59
C ALA A 110 30.78 17.05 -20.37
N ILE A 111 30.97 18.27 -19.85
CA ILE A 111 30.40 18.72 -18.57
C ILE A 111 28.86 18.67 -18.53
N GLY A 112 28.19 19.01 -19.64
CA GLY A 112 26.73 19.00 -19.66
C GLY A 112 26.12 17.62 -19.43
N TRP A 113 26.83 16.54 -19.79
CA TRP A 113 26.43 15.17 -19.48
C TRP A 113 26.46 14.87 -17.98
N PHE A 114 27.37 15.48 -17.23
CA PHE A 114 27.40 15.38 -15.77
C PHE A 114 26.22 16.13 -15.14
N GLY A 115 25.71 17.17 -15.78
CA GLY A 115 24.42 17.77 -15.43
C GLY A 115 23.29 16.75 -15.53
N VAL A 116 23.18 16.04 -16.66
CA VAL A 116 22.17 14.98 -16.87
C VAL A 116 22.31 13.84 -15.84
N LEU A 117 23.55 13.44 -15.53
CA LEU A 117 23.87 12.36 -14.58
C LEU A 117 23.54 12.74 -13.13
N VAL A 118 24.08 13.86 -12.65
CA VAL A 118 23.99 14.29 -11.25
C VAL A 118 22.59 14.82 -10.91
N LEU A 119 21.93 15.46 -11.87
CA LEU A 119 20.54 15.95 -11.75
C LEU A 119 19.54 14.94 -12.32
N PHE A 120 19.93 13.67 -12.47
CA PHE A 120 19.04 12.65 -13.00
C PHE A 120 17.73 12.58 -12.21
N ASP A 121 17.72 12.79 -10.90
CA ASP A 121 16.53 12.75 -10.04
C ASP A 121 15.76 14.09 -9.94
N ARG A 122 16.16 15.12 -10.69
CA ARG A 122 15.60 16.48 -10.62
C ARG A 122 14.68 16.83 -11.81
N PRO A 123 13.84 17.87 -11.68
CA PRO A 123 13.06 18.37 -12.81
C PRO A 123 13.98 18.81 -13.96
N LEU A 124 13.48 18.68 -15.19
CA LEU A 124 14.20 19.06 -16.41
C LEU A 124 14.75 20.49 -16.36
N VAL A 125 14.03 21.39 -15.70
CA VAL A 125 14.45 22.79 -15.47
C VAL A 125 15.82 22.88 -14.80
N SER A 126 16.15 21.97 -13.87
CA SER A 126 17.47 21.98 -13.22
C SER A 126 18.59 21.61 -14.20
N VAL A 127 18.36 20.66 -15.11
CA VAL A 127 19.33 20.29 -16.15
C VAL A 127 19.48 21.44 -17.15
N VAL A 128 18.37 22.03 -17.59
CA VAL A 128 18.38 23.18 -18.50
C VAL A 128 19.14 24.35 -17.88
N ALA A 129 18.90 24.65 -16.60
CA ALA A 129 19.59 25.72 -15.88
C ALA A 129 21.11 25.46 -15.78
N PHE A 130 21.51 24.21 -15.56
CA PHE A 130 22.93 23.83 -15.50
C PHE A 130 23.61 23.96 -16.87
N VAL A 131 22.97 23.47 -17.94
CA VAL A 131 23.47 23.60 -19.32
C VAL A 131 23.55 25.08 -19.73
N ALA A 132 22.54 25.88 -19.37
CA ALA A 132 22.56 27.32 -19.58
C ALA A 132 23.68 28.01 -18.78
N GLY A 133 23.96 27.56 -17.56
CA GLY A 133 25.10 28.03 -16.76
C GLY A 133 26.45 27.71 -17.41
N CYS A 134 26.61 26.49 -17.94
CA CYS A 134 27.80 26.12 -18.72
C CYS A 134 27.94 26.99 -19.97
N LEU A 135 26.83 27.26 -20.67
CA LEU A 135 26.84 28.14 -21.82
C LEU A 135 27.22 29.58 -21.43
N ALA A 136 26.70 30.08 -20.30
CA ALA A 136 27.03 31.40 -19.78
C ALA A 136 28.52 31.53 -19.41
N VAL A 137 29.12 30.51 -18.78
CA VAL A 137 30.57 30.48 -18.50
C VAL A 137 31.40 30.64 -19.79
N THR A 138 30.88 30.15 -20.91
CA THR A 138 31.55 30.23 -22.22
C THR A 138 31.29 31.57 -22.91
N ALA A 139 30.04 32.05 -22.85
CA ALA A 139 29.58 33.23 -23.56
C ALA A 139 30.04 34.54 -22.90
N VAL A 140 30.05 34.61 -21.57
CA VAL A 140 30.32 35.84 -20.83
C VAL A 140 31.74 36.37 -21.08
N PRO A 141 32.82 35.57 -20.99
CA PRO A 141 34.16 36.06 -21.30
C PRO A 141 34.28 36.53 -22.76
N VAL A 142 33.65 35.83 -23.70
CA VAL A 142 33.69 36.19 -25.12
C VAL A 142 32.98 37.52 -25.39
N VAL A 143 31.83 37.75 -24.77
CA VAL A 143 31.04 38.97 -24.98
C VAL A 143 31.61 40.18 -24.23
N LEU A 144 32.19 39.98 -23.04
CA LEU A 144 32.68 41.08 -22.20
C LEU A 144 34.17 41.40 -22.43
N LEU A 145 34.99 40.42 -22.80
CA LEU A 145 36.45 40.55 -22.86
C LEU A 145 37.02 40.33 -24.27
N GLY A 146 36.23 39.79 -25.21
CA GLY A 146 36.65 39.54 -26.59
C GLY A 146 36.05 40.55 -27.58
N PRO A 147 36.66 40.71 -28.77
CA PRO A 147 35.96 41.34 -29.89
C PRO A 147 34.76 40.44 -30.23
N ALA A 148 33.55 40.99 -30.16
CA ALA A 148 32.31 40.27 -30.46
C ALA A 148 32.17 39.99 -31.97
N ASP A 149 33.13 39.25 -32.52
CA ASP A 149 33.25 38.98 -33.93
C ASP A 149 32.19 37.98 -34.38
N ARG A 150 31.66 38.20 -35.59
CA ARG A 150 30.64 37.33 -36.23
C ARG A 150 30.95 35.82 -36.14
N PRO A 151 32.16 35.32 -36.39
CA PRO A 151 32.48 33.89 -36.24
C PRO A 151 32.34 33.37 -34.79
N ALA A 152 32.65 34.18 -33.78
CA ALA A 152 32.51 33.78 -32.38
C ALA A 152 31.03 33.62 -31.99
N LEU A 153 30.16 34.54 -32.44
CA LEU A 153 28.72 34.45 -32.24
C LEU A 153 28.10 33.24 -32.95
N VAL A 154 28.54 32.96 -34.17
CA VAL A 154 28.11 31.75 -34.91
C VAL A 154 28.58 30.48 -34.21
N GLY A 155 29.83 30.43 -33.75
CA GLY A 155 30.37 29.31 -32.97
C GLY A 155 29.60 29.06 -31.67
N LEU A 156 29.26 30.13 -30.94
CA LEU A 156 28.41 30.07 -29.74
C LEU A 156 27.03 29.48 -30.07
N GLY A 157 26.38 29.97 -31.12
CA GLY A 157 25.06 29.48 -31.55
C GLY A 157 25.09 28.00 -31.96
N ILE A 158 26.07 27.59 -32.77
CA ILE A 158 26.25 26.19 -33.18
C ILE A 158 26.46 25.32 -31.94
N THR A 159 27.34 25.73 -31.03
CA THR A 159 27.68 24.98 -29.81
C THR A 159 26.47 24.86 -28.87
N ALA A 160 25.72 25.94 -28.66
CA ALA A 160 24.51 25.94 -27.85
C ALA A 160 23.45 24.98 -28.41
N VAL A 161 23.22 25.01 -29.72
CA VAL A 161 22.18 24.19 -30.37
C VAL A 161 22.61 22.72 -30.46
N SER A 162 23.82 22.45 -30.93
CA SER A 162 24.27 21.08 -31.18
C SER A 162 24.58 20.32 -29.89
N VAL A 163 25.43 20.86 -29.02
CA VAL A 163 25.82 20.19 -27.77
C VAL A 163 24.76 20.38 -26.69
N GLY A 164 24.37 21.64 -26.42
CA GLY A 164 23.38 21.95 -25.39
C GLY A 164 22.00 21.39 -25.72
N GLY A 165 21.56 21.54 -26.97
CA GLY A 165 20.28 21.00 -27.45
C GLY A 165 20.22 19.47 -27.34
N PHE A 166 21.30 18.77 -27.71
CA PHE A 166 21.34 17.30 -27.60
C PHE A 166 21.29 16.81 -26.15
N GLN A 167 21.99 17.49 -25.23
CA GLN A 167 21.94 17.20 -23.80
C GLN A 167 20.53 17.43 -23.23
N VAL A 168 19.89 18.55 -23.57
CA VAL A 168 18.52 18.87 -23.14
C VAL A 168 17.50 17.90 -23.73
N LEU A 169 17.62 17.51 -25.00
CA LEU A 169 16.75 16.53 -25.64
C LEU A 169 16.86 15.17 -24.93
N THR A 170 18.09 14.72 -24.63
CA THR A 170 18.32 13.46 -23.91
C THR A 170 17.72 13.50 -22.51
N ALA A 171 17.91 14.60 -21.77
CA ALA A 171 17.30 14.79 -20.46
C ALA A 171 15.77 14.82 -20.52
N THR A 172 15.20 15.39 -21.59
CA THR A 172 13.76 15.44 -21.84
C THR A 172 13.20 14.04 -22.11
N ALA A 173 13.86 13.26 -22.97
CA ALA A 173 13.50 11.88 -23.25
C ALA A 173 13.56 11.02 -21.97
N ALA A 174 14.64 11.13 -21.19
CA ALA A 174 14.77 10.45 -19.91
C ALA A 174 13.69 10.91 -18.91
N GLY A 175 13.33 12.19 -18.88
CA GLY A 175 12.22 12.71 -18.07
C GLY A 175 10.86 12.15 -18.49
N ALA A 176 10.59 12.08 -19.80
CA ALA A 176 9.36 11.53 -20.35
C ALA A 176 9.22 10.03 -20.03
N LEU A 177 10.28 9.24 -20.22
CA LEU A 177 10.30 7.81 -19.86
C LEU A 177 9.98 7.60 -18.37
N ARG A 178 10.53 8.44 -17.48
CA ARG A 178 10.24 8.37 -16.04
C ARG A 178 8.78 8.68 -15.72
N ARG A 179 8.20 9.69 -16.38
CA ARG A 179 6.78 10.02 -16.22
C ARG A 179 5.87 8.91 -16.69
N ILE A 180 6.17 8.32 -17.86
CA ILE A 180 5.41 7.20 -18.42
C ILE A 180 5.49 5.98 -17.50
N ALA A 181 6.69 5.64 -17.02
CA ALA A 181 6.87 4.54 -16.07
C ALA A 181 6.11 4.77 -14.75
N GLY A 182 6.13 6.00 -14.23
CA GLY A 182 5.37 6.39 -13.04
C GLY A 182 3.85 6.27 -13.23
N ALA A 183 3.35 6.73 -14.37
CA ALA A 183 1.93 6.60 -14.73
C ALA A 183 1.51 5.13 -14.88
N ALA A 184 2.28 4.33 -15.62
CA ALA A 184 2.03 2.91 -15.80
C ALA A 184 2.01 2.14 -14.48
N ALA A 185 2.90 2.47 -13.54
CA ALA A 185 2.91 1.87 -12.20
C ALA A 185 1.65 2.22 -11.38
N SER A 186 1.19 3.47 -11.46
CA SER A 186 -0.04 3.93 -10.81
C SER A 186 -1.29 3.24 -11.40
N ASP A 187 -1.35 3.13 -12.73
CA ASP A 187 -2.45 2.49 -13.44
C ASP A 187 -2.50 0.99 -13.13
N ALA A 188 -1.34 0.32 -13.14
CA ALA A 188 -1.24 -1.09 -12.76
C ALA A 188 -1.70 -1.32 -11.31
N ALA A 189 -1.33 -0.43 -10.37
CA ALA A 189 -1.78 -0.53 -8.98
C ALA A 189 -3.30 -0.35 -8.85
N THR A 190 -3.89 0.51 -9.68
CA THR A 190 -5.35 0.74 -9.70
C THR A 190 -6.09 -0.45 -10.30
N ALA A 191 -5.59 -0.99 -11.42
CA ALA A 191 -6.12 -2.19 -12.05
C ALA A 191 -6.08 -3.40 -11.11
N GLU A 192 -5.01 -3.56 -10.34
CA GLU A 192 -4.86 -4.68 -9.41
C GLU A 192 -5.84 -4.58 -8.22
N ARG A 193 -6.07 -3.38 -7.68
CA ARG A 193 -7.11 -3.16 -6.65
C ARG A 193 -8.50 -3.49 -7.20
N ALA A 194 -8.79 -3.10 -8.45
CA ALA A 194 -10.05 -3.42 -9.09
C ALA A 194 -10.20 -4.94 -9.30
N ARG A 195 -9.13 -5.64 -9.69
CA ARG A 195 -9.11 -7.10 -9.84
C ARG A 195 -9.38 -7.81 -8.51
N THR A 196 -8.70 -7.37 -7.44
CA THR A 196 -8.90 -7.91 -6.08
C THR A 196 -10.35 -7.72 -5.62
N ARG A 197 -10.93 -6.53 -5.80
CA ARG A 197 -12.34 -6.27 -5.45
C ARG A 197 -13.31 -7.14 -6.25
N ARG A 198 -13.07 -7.33 -7.54
CA ARG A 198 -13.90 -8.21 -8.39
C ARG A 198 -13.83 -9.66 -7.92
N GLU A 199 -12.64 -10.14 -7.57
CA GLU A 199 -12.49 -11.51 -7.07
C GLU A 199 -13.18 -11.70 -5.71
N VAL A 200 -13.04 -10.75 -4.78
CA VAL A 200 -13.77 -10.78 -3.50
C VAL A 200 -15.29 -10.77 -3.74
N ALA A 201 -15.80 -9.89 -4.59
CA ALA A 201 -17.22 -9.83 -4.92
C ALA A 201 -17.73 -11.15 -5.56
N ARG A 202 -16.92 -11.76 -6.43
CA ARG A 202 -17.21 -13.06 -7.05
C ARG A 202 -17.29 -14.16 -6.00
N GLN A 203 -16.34 -14.22 -5.07
CA GLN A 203 -16.33 -15.21 -3.98
C GLN A 203 -17.54 -15.02 -3.06
N VAL A 204 -17.87 -13.78 -2.68
CA VAL A 204 -19.07 -13.48 -1.88
C VAL A 204 -20.33 -13.92 -2.61
N HIS A 205 -20.43 -13.68 -3.92
CA HIS A 205 -21.58 -14.11 -4.71
C HIS A 205 -21.70 -15.65 -4.78
N LEU A 206 -20.59 -16.36 -4.99
CA LEU A 206 -20.57 -17.82 -5.01
C LEU A 206 -20.96 -18.41 -3.65
N ASP A 207 -20.45 -17.84 -2.56
CA ASP A 207 -20.77 -18.27 -1.21
C ASP A 207 -22.25 -18.07 -0.88
N ARG A 208 -22.82 -16.92 -1.26
CA ARG A 208 -24.28 -16.69 -1.16
C ARG A 208 -25.06 -17.75 -1.92
N ARG A 209 -24.70 -18.02 -3.19
CA ARG A 209 -25.37 -19.06 -4.00
C ARG A 209 -25.29 -20.44 -3.35
N ARG A 210 -24.12 -20.82 -2.82
CA ARG A 210 -23.94 -22.09 -2.12
C ARG A 210 -24.88 -22.19 -0.90
N ARG A 211 -24.94 -21.16 -0.07
CA ARG A 211 -25.84 -21.12 1.10
C ARG A 211 -27.32 -21.23 0.70
N TYR A 212 -27.74 -20.58 -0.38
CA TYR A 212 -29.10 -20.73 -0.91
C TYR A 212 -29.39 -22.17 -1.37
N HIS A 213 -28.43 -22.83 -2.03
CA HIS A 213 -28.57 -24.23 -2.43
C HIS A 213 -28.67 -25.17 -1.22
N GLU A 214 -27.81 -25.02 -0.22
CA GLU A 214 -27.84 -25.86 0.99
C GLU A 214 -29.18 -25.78 1.74
N ILE A 215 -29.83 -24.60 1.77
CA ILE A 215 -31.16 -24.43 2.38
C ILE A 215 -32.27 -25.00 1.49
N ALA A 216 -32.15 -24.88 0.18
CA ALA A 216 -33.10 -25.49 -0.75
C ALA A 216 -33.07 -27.02 -0.61
N ASP A 217 -31.89 -27.62 -0.44
CA ASP A 217 -31.71 -29.07 -0.31
C ASP A 217 -32.33 -29.63 0.98
N THR A 218 -32.36 -28.85 2.08
CA THR A 218 -32.97 -29.29 3.35
C THR A 218 -34.47 -29.00 3.43
N ALA A 219 -34.92 -27.86 2.90
CA ALA A 219 -36.32 -27.46 2.98
C ALA A 219 -37.21 -28.14 1.94
N ARG A 220 -36.70 -28.39 0.71
CA ARG A 220 -37.48 -28.97 -0.38
C ARG A 220 -38.03 -30.37 -0.04
N PRO A 221 -37.27 -31.30 0.57
CA PRO A 221 -37.81 -32.61 0.96
C PRO A 221 -38.90 -32.53 2.04
N LEU A 222 -38.80 -31.58 2.97
CA LEU A 222 -39.84 -31.36 4.00
C LEU A 222 -41.13 -30.84 3.38
N LEU A 223 -41.04 -29.86 2.48
CA LEU A 223 -42.20 -29.29 1.79
C LEU A 223 -42.84 -30.32 0.84
N ALA A 224 -42.04 -31.12 0.13
CA ALA A 224 -42.54 -32.21 -0.70
C ALA A 224 -43.23 -33.29 0.14
N GLY A 225 -42.62 -33.70 1.25
CA GLY A 225 -43.21 -34.73 2.12
C GLY A 225 -44.53 -34.31 2.76
N LEU A 226 -44.68 -33.03 3.13
CA LEU A 226 -45.94 -32.46 3.60
C LEU A 226 -46.98 -32.32 2.47
N ALA A 227 -46.57 -31.96 1.26
CA ALA A 227 -47.47 -31.83 0.11
C ALA A 227 -48.02 -33.18 -0.37
N ASP A 228 -47.18 -34.21 -0.37
CA ASP A 228 -47.54 -35.57 -0.82
C ASP A 228 -48.17 -36.41 0.31
N GLY A 229 -48.34 -35.84 1.51
CA GLY A 229 -48.97 -36.51 2.67
C GLY A 229 -48.13 -37.63 3.30
N THR A 230 -46.85 -37.73 2.96
CA THR A 230 -45.93 -38.74 3.51
C THR A 230 -45.36 -38.36 4.88
N LEU A 231 -45.39 -37.07 5.23
CA LEU A 231 -45.08 -36.56 6.55
C LEU A 231 -46.38 -36.11 7.24
N ASP A 232 -46.60 -36.58 8.46
CA ASP A 232 -47.75 -36.19 9.27
C ASP A 232 -47.51 -34.81 9.92
N PRO A 233 -48.34 -33.80 9.64
CA PRO A 233 -48.24 -32.48 10.28
C PRO A 233 -48.54 -32.50 11.79
N ALA A 234 -49.13 -33.58 12.33
CA ALA A 234 -49.37 -33.74 13.77
C ALA A 234 -48.16 -34.36 14.52
N ASP A 235 -47.14 -34.86 13.82
CA ASP A 235 -45.93 -35.44 14.43
C ASP A 235 -45.01 -34.33 14.98
N GLU A 236 -44.71 -34.38 16.28
CA GLU A 236 -43.83 -33.42 16.97
C GLU A 236 -42.44 -33.33 16.33
N THR A 237 -41.93 -34.42 15.75
CA THR A 237 -40.62 -34.43 15.06
C THR A 237 -40.65 -33.64 13.75
N VAL A 238 -41.76 -33.71 13.01
CA VAL A 238 -41.99 -32.97 11.76
C VAL A 238 -42.19 -31.48 12.07
N VAL A 239 -42.97 -31.16 13.09
CA VAL A 239 -43.18 -29.78 13.57
C VAL A 239 -41.84 -29.15 13.97
N ARG A 240 -41.01 -29.87 14.73
CA ARG A 240 -39.68 -29.40 15.15
C ARG A 240 -38.75 -29.16 13.96
N ARG A 241 -38.72 -30.08 12.97
CA ARG A 241 -37.92 -29.92 11.75
C ARG A 241 -38.36 -28.72 10.92
N CYS A 242 -39.67 -28.51 10.77
CA CYS A 242 -40.22 -27.34 10.09
C CYS A 242 -39.85 -26.03 10.79
N ALA A 243 -39.92 -26.01 12.13
CA ALA A 243 -39.56 -24.84 12.92
C ALA A 243 -38.07 -24.48 12.79
N ILE A 244 -37.18 -25.49 12.74
CA ILE A 244 -35.74 -25.31 12.52
C ILE A 244 -35.46 -24.71 11.14
N GLU A 245 -36.03 -25.28 10.06
CA GLU A 245 -35.80 -24.77 8.71
C GLU A 245 -36.42 -23.38 8.50
N ALA A 246 -37.57 -23.08 9.13
CA ALA A 246 -38.16 -21.75 9.13
C ALA A 246 -37.27 -20.73 9.85
N ALA A 247 -36.66 -21.09 10.99
CA ALA A 247 -35.69 -20.24 11.68
C ALA A 247 -34.43 -20.01 10.82
N ARG A 248 -33.94 -21.04 10.14
CA ARG A 248 -32.80 -20.95 9.22
C ARG A 248 -33.07 -20.03 8.03
N MET A 249 -34.24 -20.13 7.40
CA MET A 249 -34.66 -19.24 6.30
C MET A 249 -34.81 -17.79 6.75
N ARG A 250 -35.46 -17.53 7.89
CA ARG A 250 -35.58 -16.16 8.43
C ARG A 250 -34.22 -15.55 8.69
N ARG A 251 -33.27 -16.32 9.23
CA ARG A 251 -31.88 -15.86 9.45
C ARG A 251 -31.17 -15.53 8.15
N LEU A 252 -31.31 -16.35 7.10
CA LEU A 252 -30.72 -16.09 5.79
C LEU A 252 -31.29 -14.81 5.14
N PHE A 253 -32.60 -14.58 5.24
CA PHE A 253 -33.23 -13.39 4.69
C PHE A 253 -32.91 -12.12 5.49
N ALA A 254 -32.68 -12.25 6.80
CA ALA A 254 -32.20 -11.16 7.64
C ALA A 254 -30.70 -10.85 7.44
N GLU A 255 -29.96 -11.67 6.69
CA GLU A 255 -28.51 -11.56 6.49
C GLU A 255 -28.09 -10.42 5.53
N SER A 256 -29.04 -9.69 4.97
CA SER A 256 -28.81 -8.66 3.94
C SER A 256 -27.88 -7.51 4.38
N ASP A 257 -27.78 -7.22 5.69
CA ASP A 257 -27.14 -5.99 6.19
C ASP A 257 -25.81 -6.17 6.95
N ASP A 258 -25.38 -7.39 7.30
CA ASP A 258 -24.27 -7.56 8.27
C ASP A 258 -23.12 -8.47 7.78
N ILE A 259 -22.46 -8.01 6.71
CA ILE A 259 -21.27 -8.65 6.13
C ILE A 259 -20.04 -8.00 6.76
N GLY A 260 -19.78 -8.28 8.03
CA GLY A 260 -18.57 -7.76 8.64
C GLY A 260 -18.29 -8.19 10.07
N ASP A 261 -19.31 -8.51 10.86
CA ASP A 261 -19.09 -8.67 12.29
C ASP A 261 -18.46 -10.01 12.69
N ARG A 262 -17.21 -9.96 13.14
CA ARG A 262 -16.43 -11.13 13.59
C ARG A 262 -17.06 -11.83 14.80
N LEU A 263 -17.64 -11.06 15.74
CA LEU A 263 -18.33 -11.64 16.89
C LEU A 263 -19.56 -12.43 16.44
N LEU A 264 -20.33 -11.85 15.52
CA LEU A 264 -21.54 -12.50 15.03
C LEU A 264 -21.22 -13.72 14.17
N ASN A 265 -20.13 -13.70 13.41
CA ASN A 265 -19.65 -14.87 12.66
C ASN A 265 -19.24 -16.03 13.58
N GLU A 266 -18.53 -15.74 14.68
CA GLU A 266 -18.17 -16.74 15.70
C GLU A 266 -19.43 -17.36 16.33
N LEU A 267 -20.41 -16.53 16.76
CA LEU A 267 -21.67 -17.01 17.33
C LEU A 267 -22.52 -17.81 16.34
N ARG A 268 -22.63 -17.36 15.08
CA ARG A 268 -23.38 -18.07 14.02
C ARG A 268 -22.80 -19.47 13.76
N ALA A 269 -21.47 -19.62 13.80
CA ALA A 269 -20.83 -20.93 13.65
C ALA A 269 -21.26 -21.89 14.77
N CYS A 270 -21.31 -21.40 16.01
CA CYS A 270 -21.76 -22.18 17.16
C CYS A 270 -23.25 -22.53 17.09
N VAL A 271 -24.10 -21.58 16.68
CA VAL A 271 -25.52 -21.83 16.41
C VAL A 271 -25.72 -22.93 15.37
N ALA A 272 -24.97 -22.90 14.27
CA ALA A 272 -25.06 -23.93 13.24
C ALA A 272 -24.65 -25.32 13.74
N VAL A 273 -23.70 -25.41 14.68
CA VAL A 273 -23.32 -26.67 15.35
C VAL A 273 -24.46 -27.17 16.26
N ALA A 274 -25.13 -26.28 17.00
CA ALA A 274 -26.26 -26.65 17.84
C ALA A 274 -27.47 -27.13 17.03
N GLU A 275 -27.81 -26.44 15.93
CA GLU A 275 -28.90 -26.84 15.03
C GLU A 275 -28.65 -28.22 14.40
N ARG A 276 -27.39 -28.53 14.02
CA ARG A 276 -27.03 -29.87 13.51
C ARG A 276 -27.26 -31.00 14.52
N ARG A 277 -27.32 -30.68 15.82
CA ARG A 277 -27.65 -31.62 16.90
C ARG A 277 -29.14 -31.65 17.22
N GLY A 278 -29.97 -30.92 16.47
CA GLY A 278 -31.41 -30.85 16.63
C GLY A 278 -31.91 -29.78 17.61
N VAL A 279 -31.05 -28.89 18.12
CA VAL A 279 -31.48 -27.80 19.02
C VAL A 279 -32.11 -26.68 18.19
N LEU A 280 -33.32 -26.24 18.58
CA LEU A 280 -33.97 -25.08 17.97
C LEU A 280 -33.37 -23.80 18.53
N VAL A 281 -32.64 -23.03 17.71
CA VAL A 281 -31.95 -21.83 18.18
C VAL A 281 -32.56 -20.56 17.57
N ASN A 282 -33.01 -19.64 18.43
CA ASN A 282 -33.46 -18.32 18.02
C ASN A 282 -32.37 -17.27 18.30
N LEU A 283 -31.72 -16.75 17.26
CA LEU A 283 -30.69 -15.71 17.35
C LEU A 283 -31.31 -14.33 17.09
N ILE A 284 -31.24 -13.45 18.07
CA ILE A 284 -31.72 -12.07 18.02
C ILE A 284 -30.50 -11.14 18.08
N VAL A 285 -30.40 -10.20 17.16
CA VAL A 285 -29.32 -9.21 17.11
C VAL A 285 -29.95 -7.82 17.12
N GLN A 286 -29.48 -6.95 18.03
CA GLN A 286 -29.97 -5.59 18.16
C GLN A 286 -28.83 -4.60 18.38
N GLY A 287 -28.84 -3.50 17.62
CA GLY A 287 -27.83 -2.45 17.71
C GLY A 287 -26.51 -2.79 17.01
N GLY A 288 -25.46 -2.02 17.29
CA GLY A 288 -24.15 -2.17 16.69
C GLY A 288 -23.03 -1.91 17.69
N TRP A 289 -21.85 -2.45 17.41
CA TRP A 289 -20.69 -2.37 18.31
C TRP A 289 -19.39 -2.14 17.54
N PRO A 290 -18.32 -1.60 18.18
CA PRO A 290 -17.03 -1.41 17.53
C PRO A 290 -16.35 -2.74 17.22
N GLU A 291 -15.29 -2.72 16.39
CA GLU A 291 -14.46 -3.91 16.19
C GLU A 291 -13.78 -4.30 17.51
N LEU A 292 -14.23 -5.43 18.07
CA LEU A 292 -13.77 -5.92 19.37
C LEU A 292 -12.42 -6.65 19.23
N PRO A 293 -11.45 -6.39 20.13
CA PRO A 293 -10.23 -7.19 20.24
C PRO A 293 -10.53 -8.68 20.40
N ARG A 294 -9.61 -9.54 19.96
CA ARG A 294 -9.80 -11.00 19.95
C ARG A 294 -10.07 -11.54 21.36
N GLU A 295 -9.39 -10.98 22.35
CA GLU A 295 -9.48 -11.36 23.76
C GLU A 295 -10.88 -11.07 24.31
N VAL A 296 -11.44 -9.89 23.97
CA VAL A 296 -12.79 -9.48 24.37
C VAL A 296 -13.85 -10.33 23.67
N ARG A 297 -13.70 -10.61 22.36
CA ARG A 297 -14.64 -11.49 21.64
C ARG A 297 -14.65 -12.90 22.22
N ARG A 298 -13.48 -13.45 22.56
CA ARG A 298 -13.39 -14.76 23.21
C ARG A 298 -14.10 -14.75 24.55
N ALA A 299 -13.81 -13.79 25.41
CA ALA A 299 -14.47 -13.70 26.71
C ALA A 299 -16.00 -13.50 26.60
N LEU A 300 -16.47 -12.73 25.60
CA LEU A 300 -17.91 -12.55 25.32
C LEU A 300 -18.59 -13.82 24.79
N THR A 301 -17.86 -14.71 24.13
CA THR A 301 -18.44 -15.91 23.51
C THR A 301 -18.26 -17.16 24.37
N ASP A 302 -17.26 -17.23 25.24
CA ASP A 302 -16.86 -18.47 25.93
C ASP A 302 -18.00 -19.11 26.73
N ALA A 303 -18.60 -18.35 27.65
CA ALA A 303 -19.69 -18.85 28.48
C ALA A 303 -21.00 -19.09 27.68
N PRO A 304 -21.44 -18.17 26.79
CA PRO A 304 -22.50 -18.44 25.81
C PRO A 304 -22.32 -19.72 24.99
N MET A 305 -21.10 -19.97 24.50
CA MET A 305 -20.78 -21.16 23.71
C MET A 305 -20.84 -22.42 24.55
N HIS A 306 -20.37 -22.38 25.80
CA HIS A 306 -20.46 -23.50 26.73
C HIS A 306 -21.93 -23.91 26.96
N VAL A 307 -22.81 -22.95 27.28
CA VAL A 307 -24.25 -23.22 27.47
C VAL A 307 -24.91 -23.73 26.20
N LEU A 308 -24.58 -23.15 25.05
CA LEU A 308 -25.12 -23.61 23.77
C LEU A 308 -24.61 -25.03 23.41
N SER A 309 -23.42 -25.40 23.86
CA SER A 309 -22.85 -26.73 23.67
C SER A 309 -23.58 -27.81 24.46
N THR A 310 -24.18 -27.49 25.61
CA THR A 310 -24.91 -28.46 26.46
C THR A 310 -26.44 -28.33 26.36
N ALA A 311 -26.95 -27.44 25.50
CA ALA A 311 -28.38 -27.23 25.27
C ALA A 311 -29.08 -28.47 24.68
N VAL A 312 -30.27 -28.78 25.19
CA VAL A 312 -31.13 -29.88 24.74
C VAL A 312 -32.53 -29.32 24.46
N GLY A 313 -32.99 -29.42 23.21
CA GLY A 313 -34.33 -28.94 22.84
C GLY A 313 -34.29 -27.56 22.18
N ALA A 314 -34.27 -26.50 22.97
CA ALA A 314 -34.32 -25.12 22.47
C ALA A 314 -33.29 -24.20 23.14
N ALA A 315 -32.84 -23.18 22.41
CA ALA A 315 -32.00 -22.11 22.90
C ALA A 315 -32.38 -20.75 22.28
N ARG A 316 -32.20 -19.67 23.02
CA ARG A 316 -32.33 -18.29 22.56
C ARG A 316 -31.01 -17.58 22.81
N VAL A 317 -30.43 -17.05 21.74
CA VAL A 317 -29.19 -16.26 21.79
C VAL A 317 -29.55 -14.82 21.46
N THR A 318 -29.21 -13.86 22.32
CA THR A 318 -29.45 -12.44 22.09
C THR A 318 -28.13 -11.70 22.12
N VAL A 319 -27.84 -10.91 21.09
CA VAL A 319 -26.69 -10.01 21.04
C VAL A 319 -27.21 -8.59 20.99
N VAL A 320 -26.87 -7.79 22.00
CA VAL A 320 -27.29 -6.39 22.10
C VAL A 320 -26.06 -5.50 22.16
N GLY A 321 -25.92 -4.62 21.17
CA GLY A 321 -25.01 -3.47 21.23
C GLY A 321 -25.78 -2.21 21.58
N SER A 322 -25.39 -1.52 22.64
CA SER A 322 -25.94 -0.19 22.95
C SER A 322 -24.84 0.85 23.02
N THR A 323 -25.18 2.07 22.64
CA THR A 323 -24.35 3.26 22.88
C THR A 323 -25.15 4.20 23.75
N GLU A 324 -24.78 4.32 25.02
CA GLU A 324 -25.38 5.22 25.98
C GLU A 324 -24.47 6.43 26.18
N VAL A 325 -25.03 7.59 26.49
CA VAL A 325 -24.24 8.78 26.84
C VAL A 325 -24.24 8.92 28.36
N ASP A 326 -23.07 8.93 28.98
CA ASP A 326 -22.94 9.11 30.44
C ASP A 326 -23.38 10.52 30.88
N GLN A 327 -23.58 10.72 32.18
CA GLN A 327 -23.96 12.02 32.76
C GLN A 327 -22.91 13.13 32.53
N ARG A 328 -21.74 12.79 31.98
CA ARG A 328 -20.61 13.69 31.65
C ARG A 328 -20.49 13.92 30.13
N GLY A 329 -21.42 13.42 29.32
CA GLY A 329 -21.44 13.58 27.87
C GLY A 329 -20.58 12.59 27.08
N ASN A 330 -20.02 11.53 27.68
CA ASN A 330 -19.22 10.53 26.98
C ASN A 330 -20.08 9.37 26.47
N ALA A 331 -19.84 8.93 25.24
CA ALA A 331 -20.46 7.73 24.71
C ALA A 331 -19.84 6.46 25.34
N VAL A 332 -20.60 5.77 26.17
CA VAL A 332 -20.30 4.44 26.71
C VAL A 332 -20.93 3.41 25.78
N ARG A 333 -20.10 2.54 25.22
CA ARG A 333 -20.55 1.44 24.37
C ARG A 333 -20.61 0.16 25.19
N THR A 334 -21.73 -0.54 25.11
CA THR A 334 -21.93 -1.82 25.79
C THR A 334 -22.28 -2.90 24.79
N VAL A 335 -21.74 -4.10 24.99
CA VAL A 335 -22.05 -5.28 24.20
C VAL A 335 -22.42 -6.39 25.16
N ALA A 336 -23.64 -6.91 25.05
CA ALA A 336 -24.12 -8.02 25.85
C ALA A 336 -24.46 -9.20 24.93
N VAL A 337 -23.97 -10.38 25.27
CA VAL A 337 -24.33 -11.66 24.65
C VAL A 337 -25.01 -12.50 25.70
N SER A 338 -26.30 -12.79 25.52
CA SER A 338 -27.05 -13.67 26.40
C SER A 338 -27.50 -14.94 25.70
N VAL A 339 -27.48 -16.05 26.44
CA VAL A 339 -27.96 -17.36 26.00
C VAL A 339 -28.91 -17.90 27.06
N LEU A 340 -30.12 -18.23 26.65
CA LEU A 340 -31.08 -19.00 27.42
C LEU A 340 -31.22 -20.37 26.77
N ALA A 341 -30.99 -21.46 27.48
CA ALA A 341 -31.11 -22.81 26.94
C ALA A 341 -31.75 -23.78 27.94
N ASP A 342 -32.49 -24.75 27.42
CA ASP A 342 -32.97 -25.89 28.21
C ASP A 342 -31.84 -26.94 28.36
N GLN A 343 -31.59 -27.47 29.57
CA GLN A 343 -30.58 -28.50 29.88
C GLN A 343 -31.14 -29.60 30.79
N PRO A 344 -30.73 -30.87 30.61
CA PRO A 344 -31.10 -31.96 31.51
C PRO A 344 -30.39 -31.77 32.86
N GLY A 345 -31.16 -31.64 33.93
CA GLY A 345 -30.69 -31.09 35.19
C GLY A 345 -29.77 -32.00 36.02
N THR A 346 -28.89 -31.34 36.78
CA THR A 346 -28.63 -31.66 38.21
C THR A 346 -29.01 -30.40 39.00
N PRO A 347 -29.69 -30.49 40.17
CA PRO A 347 -30.30 -29.31 40.77
C PRO A 347 -29.29 -28.35 41.42
N ALA A 348 -29.56 -27.06 41.18
CA ALA A 348 -29.20 -25.83 41.91
C ALA A 348 -27.86 -25.75 42.67
N VAL A 349 -26.94 -24.95 42.12
CA VAL A 349 -26.14 -24.02 42.93
C VAL A 349 -26.60 -22.61 42.55
N SER A 350 -27.28 -21.94 43.48
CA SER A 350 -27.62 -20.53 43.36
C SER A 350 -26.35 -19.68 43.41
N GLY A 351 -26.17 -18.83 42.40
CA GLY A 351 -25.19 -17.74 42.41
C GLY A 351 -23.75 -18.19 42.14
N VAL A 352 -23.41 -18.46 40.88
CA VAL A 352 -22.00 -18.40 40.46
C VAL A 352 -21.62 -16.92 40.49
N GLU A 353 -20.62 -16.56 41.29
CA GLU A 353 -20.13 -15.18 41.37
C GLU A 353 -19.76 -14.66 39.97
N PRO A 354 -20.07 -13.38 39.68
CA PRO A 354 -19.77 -12.81 38.38
C PRO A 354 -18.28 -12.92 38.10
N THR A 355 -17.93 -13.66 37.06
CA THR A 355 -16.53 -13.84 36.66
C THR A 355 -16.16 -12.71 35.69
N GLU A 356 -15.14 -11.93 36.03
CA GLU A 356 -14.60 -10.89 35.15
C GLU A 356 -13.34 -11.39 34.45
N THR A 357 -13.42 -11.54 33.13
CA THR A 357 -12.27 -11.93 32.29
C THR A 357 -12.13 -10.92 31.15
N SER A 358 -10.96 -10.31 31.02
CA SER A 358 -10.67 -9.34 29.94
C SER A 358 -11.65 -8.16 29.84
N GLY A 359 -12.21 -7.70 30.97
CA GLY A 359 -13.20 -6.62 31.01
C GLY A 359 -14.63 -7.04 30.64
N VAL A 360 -14.87 -8.35 30.49
CA VAL A 360 -16.20 -8.94 30.28
C VAL A 360 -16.70 -9.51 31.60
N ARG A 361 -17.85 -9.05 32.05
CA ARG A 361 -18.56 -9.59 33.21
C ARG A 361 -19.52 -10.68 32.74
N THR A 362 -19.39 -11.88 33.29
CA THR A 362 -20.30 -12.99 33.00
C THR A 362 -21.20 -13.26 34.20
N THR A 363 -22.50 -13.31 33.99
CA THR A 363 -23.50 -13.71 34.97
C THR A 363 -24.21 -14.98 34.48
N SER A 364 -24.51 -15.89 35.40
CA SER A 364 -25.25 -17.12 35.09
C SER A 364 -26.35 -17.36 36.11
N ILE A 365 -27.56 -17.62 35.64
CA ILE A 365 -28.71 -17.98 36.47
C ILE A 365 -29.23 -19.32 36.00
N LEU A 366 -29.39 -20.26 36.93
CA LEU A 366 -29.97 -21.57 36.69
C LEU A 366 -31.36 -21.60 37.34
N ASP A 367 -32.39 -21.79 36.54
CA ASP A 367 -33.79 -21.86 36.96
C ASP A 367 -34.39 -23.21 36.51
N GLY A 368 -34.41 -24.18 37.43
CA GLY A 368 -34.85 -25.54 37.15
C GLY A 368 -34.01 -26.22 36.05
N THR A 369 -34.62 -26.49 34.90
CA THR A 369 -33.98 -27.07 33.72
C THR A 369 -33.51 -26.02 32.72
N ARG A 370 -33.54 -24.73 33.06
CA ARG A 370 -33.13 -23.63 32.18
C ARG A 370 -31.88 -22.96 32.70
N VAL A 371 -30.96 -22.68 31.78
CA VAL A 371 -29.73 -21.95 32.06
C VAL A 371 -29.75 -20.66 31.26
N TRP A 372 -29.67 -19.53 31.96
CA TRP A 372 -29.44 -18.21 31.39
C TRP A 372 -28.01 -17.77 31.71
N VAL A 373 -27.26 -17.41 30.68
CA VAL A 373 -25.92 -16.82 30.82
C VAL A 373 -25.88 -15.52 30.05
N GLU A 374 -25.34 -14.47 30.65
CA GLU A 374 -25.10 -13.18 30.00
C GLU A 374 -23.63 -12.77 30.19
N ALA A 375 -22.96 -12.50 29.08
CA ALA A 375 -21.62 -11.95 29.05
C ALA A 375 -21.69 -10.50 28.55
N THR A 376 -21.29 -9.55 29.39
CA THR A 376 -21.41 -8.11 29.10
C THR A 376 -20.04 -7.44 29.15
N TRP A 377 -19.72 -6.72 28.09
CA TRP A 377 -18.55 -5.88 27.97
C TRP A 377 -18.93 -4.40 27.95
N ARG A 378 -18.17 -3.59 28.68
CA ARG A 378 -18.30 -2.13 28.69
C ARG A 378 -16.98 -1.49 28.29
N ALA A 379 -17.04 -0.62 27.28
CA ALA A 379 -15.92 0.22 26.90
C ALA A 379 -15.84 1.43 27.84
N ASP A 380 -15.05 1.33 28.91
CA ASP A 380 -14.64 2.51 29.70
C ASP A 380 -13.27 3.02 29.22
N ARG A 381 -12.98 4.32 29.39
CA ARG A 381 -11.72 4.96 28.97
C ARG A 381 -10.54 4.27 29.65
N GLY A 382 -9.94 3.28 28.99
CA GLY A 382 -8.78 2.55 29.50
C GLY A 382 -8.50 1.20 28.86
N SER A 383 -9.48 0.58 28.18
CA SER A 383 -9.24 -0.71 27.51
C SER A 383 -8.50 -0.52 26.18
N PRO A 384 -7.40 -1.27 25.92
CA PRO A 384 -6.57 -1.12 24.71
C PRO A 384 -7.36 -1.59 23.49
N GLY A 385 -7.99 -0.64 22.81
CA GLY A 385 -8.82 -0.90 21.64
C GLY A 385 -9.60 0.32 21.16
N ALA A 386 -9.77 1.35 22.00
CA ALA A 386 -10.35 2.62 21.60
C ALA A 386 -9.36 3.52 20.84
N VAL A 387 -8.68 3.00 19.82
CA VAL A 387 -7.95 3.81 18.82
C VAL A 387 -8.01 3.11 17.46
N ARG A 388 -9.10 3.35 16.71
CA ARG A 388 -9.16 4.04 15.40
C ARG A 388 -10.46 3.75 14.67
#